data_AF-A0A3S1EUH7-F1
#
_entry.id   AF-A0A3S1EUH7-F1
#
_cell.length_a   1.000
_cell.length_b   1.000
_cell.length_c   1.000
_cell.angle_alpha   90.00
_cell.angle_beta   90.00
_cell.angle_gamma   90.00
#
_symmetry.space_group_name_H-M   'P 1'
#
loop_
_entity.id
_entity.type
_entity.pdbx_description
1 polymer ?
#
loop_
_entity_poly.entity_id
_entity_poly.type
_entity_poly.pdbx_seq_one_letter_code
_entity_poly.pdbx_strand_id
1 'polypeptide(L)'
;LKFPVTVRSPELSVEASGKGVRTKPLLDLLAFAVANEDEATLKANQAQLKSLLLAALPLWQRIDGTYGFKDFAVESPVGNFGATQLSTVFGTDGVAQNGTITYGIKASGLTVPTQLLPSWSVGLLPTDVDLNFGGANIDLDSMAKKAIEAFDLNKNPPLSAEFGEQLKVDFLAKMPKVVLGHSTVKNKDTEIALEGEMTFPGEKPEGSVTVDVAGFDKLVEGLQEAAKSEPEVGQYVPVALMAKGFGKTLPDGRLEWIVNAKADGSVTVNGVMLKPADPAVDDSMDDGDGADDSGDDSGGAGAN
;
A
#
# COMPACT_ATOMS: atom_id res chain seq x y z
N LEU A 1 -9.20 27.87 12.72
CA LEU A 1 -9.12 27.44 14.14
C LEU A 1 -7.84 26.64 14.34
N LYS A 2 -7.04 26.95 15.37
CA LYS A 2 -5.89 26.11 15.77
C LYS A 2 -6.38 25.18 16.87
N PHE A 3 -6.54 23.89 16.58
CA PHE A 3 -6.91 22.91 17.59
C PHE A 3 -5.61 22.37 18.21
N PRO A 4 -5.33 22.64 19.49
CA PRO A 4 -4.14 22.09 20.12
C PRO A 4 -4.29 20.57 20.19
N VAL A 5 -3.29 19.86 19.68
CA VAL A 5 -3.16 18.40 19.79
C VAL A 5 -1.87 18.13 20.55
N THR A 6 -1.94 17.36 21.62
CA THR A 6 -0.77 16.94 22.40
C THR A 6 -0.56 15.45 22.19
N VAL A 7 0.66 15.07 21.82
CA VAL A 7 1.07 13.66 21.69
C VAL A 7 1.99 13.33 22.86
N ARG A 8 1.74 12.20 23.54
CA ARG A 8 2.52 11.74 24.70
C ARG A 8 2.85 10.26 24.57
N SER A 9 4.06 9.91 24.99
CA SER A 9 4.49 8.53 25.20
C SER A 9 5.58 8.54 26.27
N PRO A 10 5.40 7.92 27.45
CA PRO A 10 6.44 7.85 28.48
C PRO A 10 7.71 7.10 28.02
N GLU A 11 7.57 6.20 27.05
CA GLU A 11 8.69 5.41 26.52
C GLU A 11 8.67 5.43 25.00
N LEU A 12 9.87 5.61 24.42
CA LEU A 12 10.16 5.39 23.01
C LEU A 12 11.33 4.39 22.93
N SER A 13 11.11 3.26 22.29
CA SER A 13 12.14 2.30 21.94
C SER A 13 12.44 2.39 20.44
N VAL A 14 13.73 2.34 20.11
CA VAL A 14 14.22 2.29 18.73
C VAL A 14 15.26 1.19 18.65
N GLU A 15 14.99 0.19 17.83
CA GLU A 15 15.94 -0.85 17.49
C GLU A 15 16.20 -0.77 15.99
N ALA A 16 17.48 -0.74 15.60
CA ALA A 16 17.87 -0.75 14.21
C ALA A 16 19.04 -1.71 14.02
N SER A 17 18.97 -2.52 12.98
CA SER A 17 20.07 -3.41 12.60
C SER A 17 20.34 -3.29 11.10
N GLY A 18 21.62 -3.34 10.75
CA GLY A 18 22.08 -3.26 9.36
C GLY A 18 23.07 -4.37 9.09
N LYS A 19 22.82 -5.16 8.04
CA LYS A 19 23.69 -6.24 7.60
C LYS A 19 24.40 -5.84 6.31
N GLY A 20 25.70 -6.09 6.24
CA GLY A 20 26.47 -6.00 4.99
C GLY A 20 26.59 -4.59 4.40
N VAL A 21 26.59 -3.55 5.24
CA VAL A 21 26.79 -2.16 4.81
C VAL A 21 28.16 -2.01 4.13
N ARG A 22 28.18 -1.45 2.92
CA ARG A 22 29.38 -1.29 2.09
C ARG A 22 30.15 -0.01 2.45
N THR A 23 30.59 0.12 3.71
CA THR A 23 31.21 1.35 4.24
C THR A 23 32.39 1.86 3.40
N LYS A 24 33.32 0.99 2.98
CA LYS A 24 34.48 1.42 2.19
C LYS A 24 34.07 1.99 0.81
N PRO A 25 33.30 1.29 -0.04
CA PRO A 25 32.77 1.88 -1.27
C PRO A 25 31.99 3.19 -1.08
N LEU A 26 31.21 3.30 0.01
CA LEU A 26 30.49 4.54 0.32
C LEU A 26 31.45 5.70 0.67
N LEU A 27 32.52 5.44 1.42
CA LEU A 27 33.56 6.43 1.69
C LEU A 27 34.34 6.82 0.44
N ASP A 28 34.52 5.90 -0.51
CA ASP A 28 35.16 6.21 -1.80
C ASP A 28 34.30 7.13 -2.66
N LEU A 29 32.97 6.93 -2.65
CA LEU A 29 32.02 7.86 -3.28
C LEU A 29 32.07 9.25 -2.62
N LEU A 30 32.14 9.31 -1.29
CA LEU A 30 32.27 10.59 -0.58
C LEU A 30 33.60 11.28 -0.93
N ALA A 31 34.71 10.55 -0.94
CA ALA A 31 36.02 11.08 -1.32
C ALA A 31 36.02 11.60 -2.77
N PHE A 32 35.34 10.88 -3.68
CA PHE A 32 35.15 11.34 -5.06
C PHE A 32 34.36 12.64 -5.14
N ALA A 33 33.25 12.76 -4.38
CA ALA A 33 32.45 13.98 -4.36
C ALA A 33 33.25 15.19 -3.84
N VAL A 34 34.03 15.01 -2.77
CA VAL A 34 34.93 16.06 -2.21
C VAL A 34 36.04 16.43 -3.20
N ALA A 35 36.50 15.50 -4.05
CA ALA A 35 37.53 15.79 -5.05
C ALA A 35 36.98 16.40 -6.34
N ASN A 36 35.66 16.41 -6.56
CA ASN A 36 35.00 16.83 -7.79
C ASN A 36 33.81 17.76 -7.48
N GLU A 37 34.07 18.82 -6.70
CA GLU A 37 33.03 19.73 -6.19
C GLU A 37 32.39 20.60 -7.28
N ASP A 38 33.12 20.88 -8.36
CA ASP A 38 32.62 21.68 -9.47
C ASP A 38 32.08 20.80 -10.62
N GLU A 39 31.11 21.35 -11.35
CA GLU A 39 30.41 20.65 -12.42
C GLU A 39 31.35 20.17 -13.54
N ALA A 40 32.40 20.93 -13.85
CA ALA A 40 33.31 20.58 -14.93
C ALA A 40 34.18 19.36 -14.58
N THR A 41 34.73 19.32 -13.36
CA THR A 41 35.50 18.16 -12.88
C THR A 41 34.62 16.93 -12.70
N LEU A 42 33.39 17.10 -12.20
CA LEU A 42 32.41 16.02 -12.09
C LEU A 42 32.07 15.39 -13.45
N LYS A 43 31.78 16.22 -14.48
CA LYS A 43 31.52 15.75 -15.84
C LYS A 43 32.74 15.07 -16.46
N ALA A 44 33.93 15.65 -16.28
CA ALA A 44 35.18 15.09 -16.77
C ALA A 44 35.46 13.70 -16.16
N ASN A 45 35.09 13.50 -14.89
CA ASN A 45 35.33 12.27 -14.15
C ASN A 45 34.10 11.35 -14.04
N GLN A 46 33.09 11.52 -14.90
CA GLN A 46 31.88 10.70 -14.93
C GLN A 46 32.14 9.19 -14.98
N ALA A 47 33.15 8.74 -15.74
CA ALA A 47 33.48 7.32 -15.85
C ALA A 47 33.91 6.74 -14.48
N GLN A 48 34.69 7.49 -13.70
CA GLN A 48 35.07 7.10 -12.35
C GLN A 48 33.85 7.09 -11.42
N LEU A 49 32.98 8.10 -11.51
CA LEU A 49 31.73 8.12 -10.75
C LEU A 49 30.89 6.86 -10.99
N LYS A 50 30.67 6.49 -12.25
CA LYS A 50 29.92 5.27 -12.60
C LYS A 50 30.55 4.02 -12.01
N SER A 51 31.87 3.88 -12.10
CA SER A 51 32.59 2.74 -11.51
C SER A 51 32.42 2.68 -9.99
N LEU A 52 32.48 3.81 -9.30
CA LEU A 52 32.30 3.87 -7.85
C LEU A 52 30.86 3.55 -7.44
N LEU A 53 29.87 4.03 -8.19
CA LEU A 53 28.46 3.72 -7.95
C LEU A 53 28.19 2.22 -8.11
N LEU A 54 28.71 1.58 -9.17
CA LEU A 54 28.59 0.14 -9.36
C LEU A 54 29.28 -0.66 -8.25
N ALA A 55 30.46 -0.22 -7.80
CA ALA A 55 31.20 -0.86 -6.72
C ALA A 55 30.51 -0.74 -5.35
N ALA A 56 29.62 0.24 -5.18
CA ALA A 56 28.89 0.44 -3.94
C ALA A 56 27.67 -0.49 -3.81
N LEU A 57 27.13 -1.05 -4.90
CA LEU A 57 25.98 -1.96 -4.85
C LEU A 57 26.33 -3.28 -4.13
N PRO A 58 25.43 -3.85 -3.30
CA PRO A 58 24.03 -3.46 -3.07
C PRO A 58 23.78 -2.37 -2.00
N LEU A 59 24.76 -1.51 -1.67
CA LEU A 59 24.82 -0.53 -0.57
C LEU A 59 24.78 -1.15 0.83
N TRP A 60 23.81 -2.02 1.07
CA TRP A 60 23.67 -2.89 2.23
C TRP A 60 23.07 -4.23 1.79
N GLN A 61 23.04 -5.24 2.67
CA GLN A 61 22.30 -6.47 2.40
C GLN A 61 20.87 -6.36 2.88
N ARG A 62 20.70 -5.96 4.16
CA ARG A 62 19.39 -5.80 4.79
C ARG A 62 19.46 -4.76 5.89
N ILE A 63 18.41 -3.96 6.02
CA ILE A 63 18.16 -3.08 7.16
C ILE A 63 16.84 -3.49 7.77
N ASP A 64 16.82 -3.64 9.10
CA ASP A 64 15.62 -3.85 9.88
C ASP A 64 15.53 -2.74 10.94
N GLY A 65 14.33 -2.25 11.21
CA GLY A 65 14.06 -1.21 12.20
C GLY A 65 12.74 -1.46 12.91
N THR A 66 12.72 -1.21 14.22
CA THR A 66 11.53 -1.26 15.05
C THR A 66 11.45 0.03 15.84
N TYR A 67 10.30 0.69 15.79
CA TYR A 67 9.93 1.82 16.62
C TYR A 67 8.80 1.39 17.54
N GLY A 68 8.94 1.60 18.85
CA GLY A 68 7.94 1.24 19.84
C GLY A 68 7.60 2.41 20.76
N PHE A 69 6.32 2.59 21.03
CA PHE A 69 5.77 3.55 21.97
C PHE A 69 4.95 2.79 22.99
N LYS A 70 5.19 3.06 24.27
CA LYS A 70 4.41 2.49 25.37
C LYS A 70 3.51 3.57 25.94
N ASP A 71 2.27 3.21 26.25
CA ASP A 71 1.25 4.12 26.79
C ASP A 71 1.11 5.38 25.91
N PHE A 72 0.98 5.17 24.60
CA PHE A 72 0.83 6.23 23.61
C PHE A 72 -0.53 6.90 23.75
N ALA A 73 -0.55 8.24 23.78
CA ALA A 73 -1.76 9.03 23.92
C ALA A 73 -1.75 10.26 23.02
N VAL A 74 -2.89 10.55 22.41
CA VAL A 74 -3.17 11.79 21.67
C VAL A 74 -4.33 12.50 22.37
N GLU A 75 -4.02 13.61 23.00
CA GLU A 75 -5.00 14.49 23.64
C GLU A 75 -5.48 15.51 22.60
N SER A 76 -6.80 15.56 22.38
CA SER A 76 -7.42 16.48 21.43
C SER A 76 -8.71 17.08 21.99
N PRO A 77 -9.25 18.17 21.41
CA PRO A 77 -10.51 18.76 21.87
C PRO A 77 -11.73 17.84 21.75
N VAL A 78 -11.64 16.81 20.89
CA VAL A 78 -12.69 15.80 20.70
C VAL A 78 -12.54 14.59 21.62
N GLY A 79 -11.52 14.60 22.48
CA GLY A 79 -11.20 13.56 23.45
C GLY A 79 -9.85 12.91 23.23
N ASN A 80 -9.57 11.87 24.02
CA ASN A 80 -8.28 11.21 24.05
C ASN A 80 -8.33 9.92 23.24
N PHE A 81 -7.34 9.77 22.37
CA PHE A 81 -7.03 8.51 21.70
C PHE A 81 -5.78 7.92 22.35
N GLY A 82 -5.67 6.59 22.38
CA GLY A 82 -4.47 5.98 22.93
C GLY A 82 -4.30 4.50 22.58
N ALA A 83 -3.12 3.98 22.88
CA ALA A 83 -2.76 2.58 22.78
C ALA A 83 -1.80 2.22 23.92
N THR A 84 -1.96 1.04 24.52
CA THR A 84 -1.01 0.57 25.55
C THR A 84 0.36 0.29 24.93
N GLN A 85 0.36 -0.20 23.70
CA GLN A 85 1.55 -0.35 22.87
C GLN A 85 1.20 0.08 21.46
N LEU A 86 2.08 0.88 20.86
CA LEU A 86 2.09 1.16 19.42
C LEU A 86 3.49 0.84 18.91
N SER A 87 3.61 0.08 17.84
CA SER A 87 4.89 -0.16 17.19
C SER A 87 4.79 -0.16 15.68
N THR A 88 5.92 0.13 15.06
CA THR A 88 6.12 0.02 13.63
C THR A 88 7.39 -0.76 13.39
N VAL A 89 7.33 -1.76 12.53
CA VAL A 89 8.49 -2.49 12.03
C VAL A 89 8.69 -2.16 10.57
N PHE A 90 9.95 -2.08 10.16
CA PHE A 90 10.37 -1.88 8.78
C PHE A 90 11.52 -2.82 8.50
N GLY A 91 11.54 -3.38 7.29
CA GLY A 91 12.64 -4.18 6.78
C GLY A 91 12.80 -3.92 5.30
N THR A 92 14.03 -3.81 4.83
CA THR A 92 14.33 -3.71 3.40
C THR A 92 15.62 -4.43 3.08
N ASP A 93 15.62 -5.18 1.99
CA ASP A 93 16.87 -5.59 1.35
C ASP A 93 17.52 -4.38 0.68
N GLY A 94 18.80 -4.50 0.34
CA GLY A 94 19.53 -3.49 -0.45
C GLY A 94 19.14 -3.49 -1.93
N VAL A 95 20.04 -2.95 -2.75
CA VAL A 95 19.90 -2.96 -4.22
C VAL A 95 20.13 -4.39 -4.74
N ALA A 96 19.06 -5.20 -4.76
CA ALA A 96 19.08 -6.63 -5.07
C ALA A 96 18.19 -6.99 -6.27
N GLN A 97 18.40 -8.18 -6.85
CA GLN A 97 17.60 -8.67 -7.99
C GLN A 97 16.24 -9.26 -7.60
N ASN A 98 16.08 -9.68 -6.35
CA ASN A 98 14.86 -10.22 -5.78
C ASN A 98 14.72 -9.69 -4.35
N GLY A 99 14.60 -8.37 -4.24
CA GLY A 99 14.51 -7.68 -2.97
C GLY A 99 13.13 -7.77 -2.35
N THR A 100 13.10 -7.67 -1.02
CA THR A 100 11.90 -7.53 -0.21
C THR A 100 11.88 -6.20 0.53
N ILE A 101 10.68 -5.66 0.70
CA ILE A 101 10.39 -4.55 1.61
C ILE A 101 9.23 -4.99 2.49
N THR A 102 9.34 -4.81 3.79
CA THR A 102 8.33 -5.18 4.77
C THR A 102 8.06 -3.99 5.68
N TYR A 103 6.79 -3.77 5.99
CA TYR A 103 6.36 -2.76 6.94
C TYR A 103 5.19 -3.32 7.75
N GLY A 104 5.27 -3.18 9.07
CA GLY A 104 4.25 -3.64 9.99
C GLY A 104 3.84 -2.53 10.94
N ILE A 105 2.54 -2.41 11.23
CA ILE A 105 2.00 -1.53 12.28
C ILE A 105 1.29 -2.42 13.28
N LYS A 106 1.64 -2.29 14.55
CA LYS A 106 0.97 -3.00 15.62
C LYS A 106 0.50 -2.03 16.69
N ALA A 107 -0.75 -2.14 17.09
CA ALA A 107 -1.31 -1.42 18.21
C ALA A 107 -2.11 -2.38 19.09
N SER A 108 -1.96 -2.27 20.40
CA SER A 108 -2.76 -3.02 21.37
C SER A 108 -3.38 -2.08 22.39
N GLY A 109 -4.50 -2.50 22.97
CA GLY A 109 -5.23 -1.69 23.95
C GLY A 109 -5.65 -0.34 23.39
N LEU A 110 -6.09 -0.32 22.13
CA LEU A 110 -6.61 0.88 21.47
C LEU A 110 -7.78 1.46 22.25
N THR A 111 -7.78 2.78 22.39
CA THR A 111 -8.83 3.57 23.03
C THR A 111 -9.16 4.76 22.16
N VAL A 112 -10.45 5.04 22.03
CA VAL A 112 -10.97 6.17 21.27
C VAL A 112 -12.05 6.88 22.10
N PRO A 113 -12.26 8.19 21.90
CA PRO A 113 -13.31 8.91 22.60
C PRO A 113 -14.68 8.49 22.09
N THR A 114 -15.41 7.73 22.91
CA THR A 114 -16.71 7.15 22.54
C THR A 114 -17.86 8.15 22.58
N GLN A 115 -17.66 9.34 23.14
CA GLN A 115 -18.70 10.37 23.30
C GLN A 115 -19.22 10.92 21.97
N LEU A 116 -18.43 10.79 20.89
CA LEU A 116 -18.81 11.21 19.54
C LEU A 116 -19.31 10.07 18.67
N LEU A 117 -19.33 8.85 19.21
CA LEU A 117 -19.72 7.65 18.47
C LEU A 117 -21.16 7.25 18.85
N PRO A 118 -21.96 6.79 17.89
CA PRO A 118 -23.21 6.11 18.20
C PRO A 118 -22.95 4.94 19.16
N SER A 119 -23.79 4.79 20.18
CA SER A 119 -23.62 3.81 21.26
C SER A 119 -23.46 2.38 20.74
N TRP A 120 -24.17 2.04 19.67
CA TRP A 120 -24.12 0.72 19.03
C TRP A 120 -22.75 0.36 18.46
N SER A 121 -21.95 1.36 18.06
CA SER A 121 -20.66 1.13 17.38
C SER A 121 -19.52 0.85 18.36
N VAL A 122 -19.68 1.19 19.64
CA VAL A 122 -18.61 1.10 20.65
C VAL A 122 -18.10 -0.33 20.82
N GLY A 123 -18.99 -1.32 20.78
CA GLY A 123 -18.62 -2.74 20.89
C GLY A 123 -17.87 -3.29 19.66
N LEU A 124 -17.94 -2.58 18.53
CA LEU A 124 -17.28 -2.99 17.28
C LEU A 124 -15.87 -2.42 17.14
N LEU A 125 -15.50 -1.46 17.99
CA LEU A 125 -14.20 -0.80 17.92
C LEU A 125 -13.05 -1.80 18.13
N PRO A 126 -12.01 -1.75 17.30
CA PRO A 126 -10.82 -2.56 17.52
C PRO A 126 -10.14 -2.21 18.85
N THR A 127 -9.73 -3.23 19.58
CA THR A 127 -8.80 -3.11 20.71
C THR A 127 -7.36 -3.39 20.26
N ASP A 128 -7.18 -4.19 19.21
CA ASP A 128 -5.87 -4.62 18.74
C ASP A 128 -5.85 -4.63 17.21
N VAL A 129 -4.72 -4.17 16.65
CA VAL A 129 -4.45 -4.10 15.23
C VAL A 129 -3.02 -4.56 14.98
N ASP A 130 -2.81 -5.43 14.00
CA ASP A 130 -1.51 -5.88 13.53
C ASP A 130 -1.58 -5.92 12.00
N LEU A 131 -1.06 -4.92 11.31
CA LEU A 131 -1.13 -4.81 9.85
C LEU A 131 0.26 -4.99 9.26
N ASN A 132 0.44 -5.96 8.38
CA ASN A 132 1.71 -6.30 7.76
C ASN A 132 1.58 -6.18 6.25
N PHE A 133 2.37 -5.31 5.64
CA PHE A 133 2.38 -5.10 4.20
C PHE A 133 3.81 -4.98 3.67
N GLY A 134 3.98 -5.14 2.37
CA GLY A 134 5.30 -5.14 1.79
C GLY A 134 5.31 -5.33 0.29
N GLY A 135 6.51 -5.52 -0.23
CA GLY A 135 6.75 -5.94 -1.59
C GLY A 135 7.79 -7.04 -1.66
N ALA A 136 7.67 -7.87 -2.70
CA ALA A 136 8.60 -8.93 -3.01
C ALA A 136 8.92 -8.91 -4.50
N ASN A 137 9.98 -9.63 -4.90
CA ASN A 137 10.40 -9.71 -6.29
C ASN A 137 10.76 -8.34 -6.89
N ILE A 138 11.36 -7.47 -6.07
CA ILE A 138 11.78 -6.13 -6.47
C ILE A 138 13.22 -6.20 -7.01
N ASP A 139 13.39 -6.03 -8.32
CA ASP A 139 14.70 -6.07 -8.98
C ASP A 139 15.36 -4.68 -9.06
N LEU A 140 15.80 -4.14 -7.92
CA LEU A 140 16.50 -2.84 -7.88
C LEU A 140 17.92 -2.92 -8.46
N ASP A 141 18.57 -4.09 -8.40
CA ASP A 141 19.94 -4.27 -8.93
C ASP A 141 20.01 -4.03 -10.44
N SER A 142 19.10 -4.64 -11.20
CA SER A 142 19.06 -4.41 -12.65
C SER A 142 18.70 -2.96 -12.97
N MET A 143 17.74 -2.36 -12.24
CA MET A 143 17.34 -0.97 -12.48
C MET A 143 18.48 0.02 -12.18
N ALA A 144 19.19 -0.17 -11.06
CA ALA A 144 20.31 0.68 -10.67
C ALA A 144 21.47 0.58 -11.67
N LYS A 145 21.86 -0.64 -12.08
CA LYS A 145 22.94 -0.84 -13.06
C LYS A 145 22.60 -0.18 -14.39
N LYS A 146 21.38 -0.38 -14.91
CA LYS A 146 20.91 0.28 -16.14
C LYS A 146 20.97 1.81 -16.02
N ALA A 147 20.51 2.37 -14.91
CA ALA A 147 20.54 3.81 -14.70
C ALA A 147 21.98 4.36 -14.59
N ILE A 148 22.86 3.68 -13.85
CA ILE A 148 24.27 4.06 -13.71
C ILE A 148 24.99 4.02 -15.06
N GLU A 149 24.72 2.99 -15.87
CA GLU A 149 25.30 2.88 -17.21
C GLU A 149 24.76 3.95 -18.17
N ALA A 150 23.47 4.26 -18.09
CA ALA A 150 22.79 5.15 -19.04
C ALA A 150 23.01 6.65 -18.80
N PHE A 151 23.15 7.11 -17.55
CA PHE A 151 23.19 8.56 -17.30
C PHE A 151 24.39 9.23 -17.98
N ASP A 152 24.19 10.43 -18.50
CA ASP A 152 25.25 11.24 -19.08
C ASP A 152 25.12 12.69 -18.63
N LEU A 153 25.99 13.10 -17.71
CA LEU A 153 26.06 14.45 -17.16
C LEU A 153 26.37 15.52 -18.23
N ASN A 154 26.80 15.13 -19.42
CA ASN A 154 26.95 16.06 -20.55
C ASN A 154 25.63 16.36 -21.27
N LYS A 155 24.56 15.64 -20.93
CA LYS A 155 23.20 15.86 -21.44
C LYS A 155 22.32 16.50 -20.38
N ASN A 156 21.30 17.22 -20.83
CA ASN A 156 20.29 17.80 -19.97
C ASN A 156 18.88 17.46 -20.52
N PRO A 157 18.10 16.59 -19.85
CA PRO A 157 18.43 15.88 -18.61
C PRO A 157 19.51 14.77 -18.82
N PRO A 158 20.27 14.39 -17.77
CA PRO A 158 21.27 13.32 -17.86
C PRO A 158 20.70 11.93 -18.18
N LEU A 159 19.43 11.69 -17.87
CA LEU A 159 18.66 10.53 -18.28
C LEU A 159 17.48 11.02 -19.12
N SER A 160 17.26 10.43 -20.28
CA SER A 160 16.16 10.85 -21.15
C SER A 160 14.80 10.38 -20.61
N ALA A 161 13.71 10.99 -21.08
CA ALA A 161 12.37 10.56 -20.71
C ALA A 161 12.08 9.12 -21.18
N GLU A 162 12.55 8.77 -22.39
CA GLU A 162 12.41 7.43 -22.97
C GLU A 162 13.10 6.36 -22.12
N PHE A 163 14.23 6.70 -21.48
CA PHE A 163 14.88 5.80 -20.53
C PHE A 163 13.99 5.53 -19.32
N GLY A 164 13.30 6.55 -18.78
CA GLY A 164 12.38 6.40 -17.66
C GLY A 164 11.23 5.45 -17.97
N GLU A 165 10.61 5.61 -19.15
CA GLU A 165 9.55 4.71 -19.62
C GLU A 165 10.05 3.28 -19.81
N GLN A 166 11.21 3.10 -20.44
CA GLN A 166 11.80 1.76 -20.60
C GLN A 166 12.14 1.12 -19.25
N LEU A 167 12.65 1.90 -18.29
CA LEU A 167 12.97 1.41 -16.94
C LEU A 167 11.71 0.94 -16.20
N LYS A 168 10.58 1.67 -16.34
CA LYS A 168 9.29 1.26 -15.80
C LYS A 168 8.81 -0.05 -16.43
N VAL A 169 8.88 -0.16 -17.77
CA VAL A 169 8.51 -1.39 -18.49
C VAL A 169 9.37 -2.57 -18.02
N ASP A 170 10.69 -2.38 -17.94
CA ASP A 170 11.62 -3.42 -17.48
C ASP A 170 11.36 -3.83 -16.03
N PHE A 171 11.02 -2.88 -15.17
CA PHE A 171 10.66 -3.14 -13.78
C PHE A 171 9.37 -3.95 -13.66
N LEU A 172 8.31 -3.56 -14.37
CA LEU A 172 7.04 -4.28 -14.36
C LEU A 172 7.15 -5.68 -15.00
N ALA A 173 8.00 -5.83 -16.02
CA ALA A 173 8.29 -7.13 -16.63
C ALA A 173 8.92 -8.14 -15.66
N LYS A 174 9.51 -7.66 -14.54
CA LYS A 174 10.01 -8.53 -13.46
C LYS A 174 8.90 -9.03 -12.54
N MET A 175 7.67 -8.57 -12.71
CA MET A 175 6.50 -8.94 -11.88
C MET A 175 6.74 -8.66 -10.38
N PRO A 176 7.03 -7.41 -9.99
CA PRO A 176 7.08 -7.05 -8.58
C PRO A 176 5.72 -7.35 -7.93
N LYS A 177 5.77 -7.85 -6.70
CA LYS A 177 4.59 -8.23 -5.92
C LYS A 177 4.32 -7.20 -4.84
N VAL A 178 3.05 -6.86 -4.65
CA VAL A 178 2.55 -6.31 -3.39
C VAL A 178 2.14 -7.47 -2.50
N VAL A 179 2.59 -7.44 -1.24
CA VAL A 179 2.34 -8.50 -0.27
C VAL A 179 1.55 -7.91 0.89
N LEU A 180 0.40 -8.52 1.19
CA LEU A 180 -0.31 -8.36 2.45
C LEU A 180 0.12 -9.54 3.34
N GLY A 181 1.09 -9.28 4.22
CA GLY A 181 1.46 -10.27 5.24
C GLY A 181 0.29 -10.50 6.19
N HIS A 182 0.37 -11.59 6.96
CA HIS A 182 -0.67 -11.92 7.92
C HIS A 182 -0.99 -10.73 8.83
N SER A 183 -2.21 -10.23 8.70
CA SER A 183 -2.68 -9.01 9.36
C SER A 183 -3.94 -9.33 10.15
N THR A 184 -4.12 -8.71 11.32
CA THR A 184 -5.30 -8.91 12.16
C THR A 184 -5.87 -7.61 12.68
N VAL A 185 -7.20 -7.55 12.81
CA VAL A 185 -7.94 -6.49 13.50
C VAL A 185 -8.91 -7.18 14.46
N LYS A 186 -8.83 -6.84 15.75
CA LYS A 186 -9.53 -7.58 16.80
C LYS A 186 -10.25 -6.65 17.75
N ASN A 187 -11.38 -7.13 18.24
CA ASN A 187 -12.04 -6.63 19.44
C ASN A 187 -12.36 -7.83 20.37
N LYS A 188 -13.21 -7.62 21.38
CA LYS A 188 -13.55 -8.67 22.35
C LYS A 188 -14.20 -9.92 21.73
N ASP A 189 -15.02 -9.73 20.69
CA ASP A 189 -15.93 -10.75 20.17
C ASP A 189 -15.62 -11.17 18.72
N THR A 190 -14.75 -10.43 18.02
CA THR A 190 -14.44 -10.63 16.61
C THR A 190 -12.95 -10.42 16.34
N GLU A 191 -12.40 -11.29 15.49
CA GLU A 191 -11.08 -11.14 14.89
C GLU A 191 -11.22 -11.28 13.38
N ILE A 192 -10.73 -10.29 12.65
CA ILE A 192 -10.60 -10.31 11.20
C ILE A 192 -9.12 -10.51 10.89
N ALA A 193 -8.77 -11.55 10.15
CA ALA A 193 -7.44 -11.79 9.64
C ALA A 193 -7.42 -11.64 8.11
N LEU A 194 -6.34 -11.08 7.56
CA LEU A 194 -6.15 -10.88 6.14
C LEU A 194 -4.72 -11.22 5.73
N GLU A 195 -4.56 -11.89 4.58
CA GLU A 195 -3.26 -12.16 3.97
C GLU A 195 -3.40 -12.34 2.46
N GLY A 196 -2.35 -12.05 1.70
CA GLY A 196 -2.41 -12.22 0.25
C GLY A 196 -1.23 -11.61 -0.50
N GLU A 197 -1.26 -11.79 -1.81
CA GLU A 197 -0.29 -11.18 -2.72
C GLU A 197 -0.95 -10.78 -4.04
N MET A 198 -0.39 -9.74 -4.66
CA MET A 198 -0.88 -9.17 -5.91
C MET A 198 0.28 -8.77 -6.83
N THR A 199 0.09 -9.00 -8.12
CA THR A 199 0.93 -8.54 -9.23
C THR A 199 0.12 -7.67 -10.17
N PHE A 200 0.79 -7.03 -11.14
CA PHE A 200 0.15 -6.08 -12.07
C PHE A 200 0.53 -6.32 -13.54
N PRO A 201 0.31 -7.52 -14.11
CA PRO A 201 0.59 -7.77 -15.52
C PRO A 201 -0.27 -6.85 -16.40
N GLY A 202 0.38 -6.15 -17.35
CA GLY A 202 -0.31 -5.15 -18.18
C GLY A 202 -0.97 -4.02 -17.38
N GLU A 203 -0.39 -3.68 -16.22
CA GLU A 203 -0.92 -2.69 -15.26
C GLU A 203 -2.29 -3.05 -14.65
N LYS A 204 -2.74 -4.31 -14.79
CA LYS A 204 -4.00 -4.79 -14.22
C LYS A 204 -3.76 -5.70 -13.02
N PRO A 205 -4.52 -5.57 -11.93
CA PRO A 205 -4.30 -6.36 -10.72
C PRO A 205 -4.60 -7.85 -10.96
N GLU A 206 -3.69 -8.70 -10.50
CA GLU A 206 -3.85 -10.15 -10.47
C GLU A 206 -3.30 -10.69 -9.16
N GLY A 207 -4.12 -11.40 -8.38
CA GLY A 207 -3.71 -11.86 -7.06
C GLY A 207 -4.78 -12.61 -6.28
N SER A 208 -4.39 -13.03 -5.09
CA SER A 208 -5.25 -13.72 -4.13
C SER A 208 -5.15 -13.06 -2.77
N VAL A 209 -6.29 -12.83 -2.13
CA VAL A 209 -6.40 -12.37 -0.75
C VAL A 209 -7.33 -13.30 0.00
N THR A 210 -6.83 -13.84 1.12
CA THR A 210 -7.63 -14.58 2.09
C THR A 210 -8.09 -13.62 3.18
N VAL A 211 -9.38 -13.68 3.51
CA VAL A 211 -9.96 -13.00 4.66
C VAL A 211 -10.61 -14.05 5.54
N ASP A 212 -10.22 -14.10 6.82
CA ASP A 212 -10.81 -14.96 7.83
C ASP A 212 -11.45 -14.15 8.93
N VAL A 213 -12.64 -14.53 9.36
CA VAL A 213 -13.34 -13.87 10.47
C VAL A 213 -13.74 -14.89 11.54
N ALA A 214 -13.18 -14.74 12.73
CA ALA A 214 -13.67 -15.40 13.93
C ALA A 214 -14.78 -14.55 14.57
N GLY A 215 -15.84 -15.18 15.06
CA GLY A 215 -16.93 -14.48 15.75
C GLY A 215 -17.88 -13.70 14.84
N PHE A 216 -17.95 -14.02 13.55
CA PHE A 216 -18.85 -13.33 12.60
C PHE A 216 -20.32 -13.35 13.05
N ASP A 217 -20.78 -14.44 13.66
CA ASP A 217 -22.15 -14.54 14.16
C ASP A 217 -22.41 -13.59 15.33
N LYS A 218 -21.41 -13.37 16.19
CA LYS A 218 -21.49 -12.37 17.27
C LYS A 218 -21.57 -10.95 16.71
N LEU A 219 -20.85 -10.66 15.62
CA LEU A 219 -20.96 -9.40 14.90
C LEU A 219 -22.38 -9.20 14.36
N VAL A 220 -22.96 -10.21 13.72
CA VAL A 220 -24.34 -10.15 13.19
C VAL A 220 -25.36 -9.98 14.31
N GLU A 221 -25.23 -10.73 15.41
CA GLU A 221 -26.08 -10.58 16.60
C GLU A 221 -26.00 -9.15 17.17
N GLY A 222 -24.80 -8.58 17.24
CA GLY A 222 -24.59 -7.20 17.68
C GLY A 222 -25.29 -6.17 16.80
N LEU A 223 -25.21 -6.33 15.46
CA LEU A 223 -25.92 -5.48 14.51
C LEU A 223 -27.45 -5.62 14.64
N GLN A 224 -27.95 -6.84 14.83
CA GLN A 224 -29.38 -7.11 15.01
C GLN A 224 -29.92 -6.50 16.31
N GLU A 225 -29.14 -6.58 17.41
CA GLU A 225 -29.52 -5.96 18.67
C GLU A 225 -29.56 -4.44 18.55
N ALA A 226 -28.51 -3.85 17.96
CA ALA A 226 -28.43 -2.42 17.71
C ALA A 226 -29.59 -1.90 16.84
N ALA A 227 -30.00 -2.67 15.83
CA ALA A 227 -31.11 -2.32 14.94
C ALA A 227 -32.47 -2.19 15.66
N LYS A 228 -32.63 -2.74 16.89
CA LYS A 228 -33.85 -2.57 17.68
C LYS A 228 -34.04 -1.14 18.18
N SER A 229 -32.95 -0.44 18.46
CA SER A 229 -32.97 0.95 18.93
C SER A 229 -32.57 1.95 17.85
N GLU A 230 -31.78 1.52 16.86
CA GLU A 230 -31.20 2.37 15.81
C GLU A 230 -31.60 1.83 14.42
N PRO A 231 -32.73 2.27 13.85
CA PRO A 231 -33.27 1.70 12.62
C PRO A 231 -32.31 1.73 11.42
N GLU A 232 -31.42 2.74 11.33
CA GLU A 232 -30.40 2.77 10.29
C GLU A 232 -29.39 1.62 10.36
N VAL A 233 -29.22 0.98 11.52
CA VAL A 233 -28.31 -0.19 11.65
C VAL A 233 -28.94 -1.42 10.98
N GLY A 234 -30.26 -1.48 10.90
CA GLY A 234 -31.00 -2.57 10.26
C GLY A 234 -30.62 -2.78 8.80
N GLN A 235 -30.11 -1.76 8.10
CA GLN A 235 -29.67 -1.89 6.70
C GLN A 235 -28.40 -2.74 6.55
N TYR A 236 -27.57 -2.86 7.60
CA TYR A 236 -26.31 -3.60 7.54
C TYR A 236 -26.50 -5.10 7.81
N VAL A 237 -27.58 -5.50 8.50
CA VAL A 237 -27.85 -6.91 8.83
C VAL A 237 -28.00 -7.77 7.56
N PRO A 238 -28.82 -7.41 6.55
CA PRO A 238 -28.91 -8.18 5.31
C PRO A 238 -27.58 -8.27 4.56
N VAL A 239 -26.77 -7.21 4.58
CA VAL A 239 -25.45 -7.18 3.93
C VAL A 239 -24.49 -8.16 4.61
N ALA A 240 -24.45 -8.16 5.95
CA ALA A 240 -23.62 -9.10 6.70
C ALA A 240 -24.06 -10.57 6.46
N LEU A 241 -25.36 -10.83 6.41
CA LEU A 241 -25.89 -12.17 6.08
C LEU A 241 -25.54 -12.60 4.65
N MET A 242 -25.60 -11.67 3.69
CA MET A 242 -25.17 -11.93 2.32
C MET A 242 -23.67 -12.26 2.26
N ALA A 243 -22.82 -11.49 2.94
CA ALA A 243 -21.39 -11.75 3.03
C ALA A 243 -21.10 -13.14 3.62
N LYS A 244 -21.80 -13.52 4.71
CA LYS A 244 -21.74 -14.87 5.28
C LYS A 244 -22.06 -15.96 4.27
N GLY A 245 -23.03 -15.71 3.38
CA GLY A 245 -23.41 -16.66 2.32
C GLY A 245 -22.31 -16.98 1.30
N PHE A 246 -21.35 -16.07 1.10
CA PHE A 246 -20.17 -16.31 0.26
C PHE A 246 -19.00 -16.94 1.02
N GLY A 247 -19.05 -16.89 2.36
CA GLY A 247 -17.99 -17.40 3.22
C GLY A 247 -18.05 -18.92 3.34
N LYS A 248 -16.89 -19.53 3.48
CA LYS A 248 -16.75 -20.94 3.81
C LYS A 248 -16.53 -21.06 5.31
N THR A 249 -17.35 -21.86 6.00
CA THR A 249 -17.12 -22.14 7.42
C THR A 249 -16.00 -23.14 7.59
N LEU A 250 -14.97 -22.76 8.35
CA LEU A 250 -13.84 -23.60 8.71
C LEU A 250 -14.18 -24.50 9.93
N PRO A 251 -13.42 -25.60 10.17
CA PRO A 251 -13.69 -26.51 11.27
C PRO A 251 -13.66 -25.89 12.67
N ASP A 252 -12.93 -24.78 12.83
CA ASP A 252 -12.83 -24.01 14.07
C ASP A 252 -13.94 -22.96 14.23
N GLY A 253 -14.86 -22.88 13.28
CA GLY A 253 -15.99 -21.94 13.27
C GLY A 253 -15.70 -20.58 12.64
N ARG A 254 -14.48 -20.33 12.13
CA ARG A 254 -14.19 -19.12 11.34
C ARG A 254 -14.93 -19.13 10.00
N LEU A 255 -15.19 -17.95 9.45
CA LEU A 255 -15.61 -17.80 8.06
C LEU A 255 -14.42 -17.34 7.21
N GLU A 256 -14.17 -18.04 6.10
CA GLU A 256 -13.07 -17.79 5.16
C GLU A 256 -13.63 -17.30 3.81
N TRP A 257 -13.02 -16.26 3.27
CA TRP A 257 -13.19 -15.80 1.90
C TRP A 257 -11.83 -15.74 1.20
N ILE A 258 -11.61 -16.64 0.25
CA ILE A 258 -10.46 -16.57 -0.66
C ILE A 258 -10.90 -15.81 -1.92
N VAL A 259 -10.52 -14.55 -2.00
CA VAL A 259 -10.81 -13.65 -3.11
C VAL A 259 -9.67 -13.73 -4.12
N ASN A 260 -9.98 -14.22 -5.33
CA ASN A 260 -9.03 -14.25 -6.44
C ASN A 260 -9.47 -13.25 -7.50
N ALA A 261 -8.56 -12.34 -7.88
CA ALA A 261 -8.73 -11.40 -8.98
C ALA A 261 -7.74 -11.74 -10.09
N LYS A 262 -8.18 -11.63 -11.34
CA LYS A 262 -7.33 -11.82 -12.53
C LYS A 262 -7.17 -10.53 -13.31
N ALA A 263 -6.12 -10.45 -14.10
CA ALA A 263 -5.85 -9.30 -14.96
C ALA A 263 -6.93 -9.05 -16.03
N ASP A 264 -7.77 -10.04 -16.34
CA ASP A 264 -8.95 -9.87 -17.21
C ASP A 264 -10.13 -9.17 -16.50
N GLY A 265 -9.98 -8.80 -15.23
CA GLY A 265 -11.01 -8.13 -14.44
C GLY A 265 -11.98 -9.09 -13.75
N SER A 266 -11.87 -10.40 -13.95
CA SER A 266 -12.71 -11.40 -13.28
C SER A 266 -12.35 -11.54 -11.80
N VAL A 267 -13.38 -11.81 -10.99
CA VAL A 267 -13.25 -12.01 -9.54
C VAL A 267 -14.01 -13.26 -9.12
N THR A 268 -13.36 -14.09 -8.33
CA THR A 268 -13.98 -15.27 -7.70
C THR A 268 -13.78 -15.22 -6.20
N VAL A 269 -14.74 -15.78 -5.47
CA VAL A 269 -14.69 -15.94 -4.01
C VAL A 269 -14.93 -17.41 -3.71
N ASN A 270 -13.96 -18.08 -3.06
CA ASN A 270 -14.03 -19.52 -2.77
C ASN A 270 -14.33 -20.37 -4.03
N GLY A 271 -13.81 -19.95 -5.18
CA GLY A 271 -14.03 -20.59 -6.48
C GLY A 271 -15.36 -20.25 -7.17
N VAL A 272 -16.27 -19.52 -6.50
CA VAL A 272 -17.53 -19.06 -7.08
C VAL A 272 -17.30 -17.74 -7.83
N MET A 273 -17.76 -17.65 -9.08
CA MET A 273 -17.64 -16.44 -9.88
C MET A 273 -18.56 -15.34 -9.34
N LEU A 274 -17.96 -14.21 -8.95
CA LEU A 274 -18.68 -13.02 -8.48
C LEU A 274 -18.75 -11.94 -9.57
N LYS A 275 -17.66 -11.79 -10.33
CA LYS A 275 -17.58 -10.90 -11.49
C LYS A 275 -16.94 -11.66 -12.66
N PRO A 276 -17.57 -11.71 -13.86
CA PRO A 276 -16.93 -12.26 -15.05
C PRO A 276 -15.79 -11.35 -15.52
N ALA A 277 -15.01 -11.83 -16.50
CA ALA A 277 -14.00 -11.01 -17.16
C ALA A 277 -14.65 -9.76 -17.77
N ASP A 278 -13.92 -8.65 -17.79
CA ASP A 278 -14.36 -7.44 -18.46
C ASP A 278 -14.50 -7.72 -19.96
N PRO A 279 -15.51 -7.15 -20.65
CA PRO A 279 -15.65 -7.30 -22.09
C PRO A 279 -14.36 -6.90 -22.80
N ALA A 280 -13.98 -7.65 -23.83
CA ALA A 280 -12.90 -7.21 -24.70
C ALA A 280 -13.27 -5.85 -25.29
N VAL A 281 -12.40 -4.86 -25.11
CA VAL A 281 -12.54 -3.57 -25.79
C VAL A 281 -12.33 -3.86 -27.27
N ASP A 282 -13.40 -3.73 -28.06
CA ASP A 282 -13.30 -3.79 -29.50
C ASP A 282 -12.80 -2.42 -29.98
N ASP A 283 -11.51 -2.34 -30.30
CA ASP A 283 -10.89 -1.12 -30.85
C ASP A 283 -11.33 -0.84 -32.30
N SER A 284 -12.39 -1.50 -32.80
CA SER A 284 -12.92 -1.31 -34.14
C SER A 284 -14.28 -0.60 -34.14
N MET A 285 -14.31 0.67 -33.75
CA MET A 285 -15.39 1.62 -34.15
C MET A 285 -15.02 3.07 -33.77
N ASP A 286 -14.22 3.73 -34.59
CA ASP A 286 -14.37 5.17 -34.88
C ASP A 286 -13.86 5.48 -36.30
N ASP A 287 -14.57 4.93 -37.29
CA ASP A 287 -14.56 5.42 -38.67
C ASP A 287 -16.03 5.64 -39.04
N GLY A 288 -16.51 6.88 -38.97
CA GLY A 288 -17.92 7.16 -39.26
C GLY A 288 -18.36 8.61 -39.14
N ASP A 289 -17.78 9.47 -39.98
CA ASP A 289 -18.40 10.64 -40.61
C ASP A 289 -19.61 11.31 -39.90
N GLY A 290 -19.33 12.43 -39.22
CA GLY A 290 -20.32 13.45 -38.90
C GLY A 290 -19.77 14.81 -39.32
N ALA A 291 -20.07 15.22 -40.55
CA ALA A 291 -19.77 16.55 -41.07
C ALA A 291 -20.53 17.62 -40.28
N ASP A 292 -19.82 18.46 -39.52
CA ASP A 292 -20.36 19.68 -38.95
C ASP A 292 -20.37 20.78 -40.03
N ASP A 293 -21.57 21.02 -40.57
CA ASP A 293 -21.92 22.18 -41.38
C ASP A 293 -21.97 23.42 -40.47
N SER A 294 -20.93 24.25 -40.56
CA SER A 294 -20.89 25.59 -39.97
C SER A 294 -21.63 26.57 -40.89
N GLY A 295 -22.84 26.96 -40.49
CA GLY A 295 -23.65 27.96 -41.19
C GLY A 295 -24.48 28.80 -40.21
N ASP A 296 -23.82 29.80 -39.63
CA ASP A 296 -24.39 30.91 -38.85
C ASP A 296 -25.19 31.84 -39.80
N ASP A 297 -26.47 32.14 -39.52
CA ASP A 297 -26.95 33.53 -39.61
C ASP A 297 -28.36 33.79 -39.02
N SER A 298 -28.37 34.82 -38.16
CA SER A 298 -29.37 35.81 -37.75
C SER A 298 -30.89 35.70 -38.03
N GLY A 299 -31.64 36.07 -36.99
CA GLY A 299 -32.68 37.12 -37.11
C GLY A 299 -34.11 36.75 -36.69
N GLY A 300 -34.61 37.34 -35.59
CA GLY A 300 -36.06 37.35 -35.31
C GLY A 300 -36.45 37.86 -33.93
N ALA A 301 -36.70 39.17 -33.83
CA ALA A 301 -37.21 39.88 -32.65
C ALA A 301 -38.68 39.54 -32.31
N GLY A 302 -39.09 39.74 -31.05
CA GLY A 302 -40.52 39.85 -30.71
C GLY A 302 -40.86 39.84 -29.21
N ALA A 303 -41.24 41.02 -28.70
CA ALA A 303 -41.67 41.36 -27.35
C ALA A 303 -42.83 40.51 -26.74
N ASN A 304 -42.77 40.25 -25.44
CA ASN A 304 -43.54 40.94 -24.38
C ASN A 304 -43.08 40.50 -22.98
#